data_AF-A0A328BA73-F1
#
_entry.id   AF-A0A328BA73-F1
#
_cell.length_a   1.000
_cell.length_b   1.000
_cell.length_c   1.000
_cell.angle_alpha   90.00
_cell.angle_beta   90.00
_cell.angle_gamma   90.00
#
_symmetry.space_group_name_H-M   'P 1'
#
loop_
_entity.id
_entity.type
_entity.pdbx_description
1 polymer ?
#
loop_
_entity_poly.entity_id
_entity_poly.type
_entity_poly.pdbx_seq_one_letter_code
_entity_poly.pdbx_strand_id
1 'polypeptide(L)'
;DAYGGYGDLYARESTPAPILEASCWAHGRRKVFELADVETAALKKARGEKAKPVYPLALEAVQRIDALFAIEREIVGRSPAERLAMRQVRSAPLVEELETWMLQTRDKLSRGHDLAKAFSYMLRRWPSFTRFLSDGRICLSNNAAERALRGVALGRKAWLFCGSDRGGQRAAVLYSLIVTAKLNDVDPQAWLADVLARIAQHPVHRLDELLPWNWKRGSDKLAA
;
A
#
# COMPACT_ATOMS: atom_id res chain seq x y z
N ASP A 1 7.83 0.92 1.14
CA ASP A 1 8.98 1.65 1.74
C ASP A 1 10.26 0.82 1.90
N ALA A 2 10.34 -0.42 1.40
CA ALA A 2 11.54 -1.27 1.56
C ALA A 2 12.05 -1.33 3.02
N TYR A 3 11.12 -1.52 3.96
CA TYR A 3 11.44 -1.63 5.38
C TYR A 3 12.39 -2.82 5.59
N GLY A 4 13.55 -2.56 6.20
CA GLY A 4 14.63 -3.55 6.31
C GLY A 4 14.22 -4.83 7.03
N GLY A 5 13.26 -4.77 7.96
CA GLY A 5 12.76 -5.93 8.69
C GLY A 5 12.01 -6.97 7.84
N TYR A 6 11.78 -6.69 6.55
CA TYR A 6 11.23 -7.67 5.61
C TYR A 6 12.29 -8.30 4.69
N GLY A 7 13.58 -7.94 4.83
CA GLY A 7 14.63 -8.42 3.94
C GLY A 7 14.71 -9.95 3.85
N ASP A 8 14.62 -10.61 5.01
CA ASP A 8 14.72 -12.07 5.13
C ASP A 8 13.55 -12.80 4.45
N LEU A 9 12.40 -12.13 4.30
CA LEU A 9 11.23 -12.68 3.62
C LEU A 9 11.44 -12.84 2.10
N TYR A 10 12.40 -12.10 1.53
CA TYR A 10 12.74 -12.16 0.11
C TYR A 10 13.92 -13.10 -0.17
N ALA A 11 14.53 -13.70 0.87
CA ALA A 11 15.63 -14.62 0.71
C ALA A 11 15.18 -15.87 -0.07
N ARG A 12 15.98 -16.31 -1.05
CA ARG A 12 15.67 -17.48 -1.89
C ARG A 12 15.51 -18.79 -1.10
N GLU A 13 16.08 -18.84 0.08
CA GLU A 13 16.04 -19.99 1.00
C GLU A 13 14.85 -19.95 1.96
N SER A 14 13.94 -18.98 1.82
CA SER A 14 12.73 -18.90 2.64
C SER A 14 11.73 -20.02 2.31
N THR A 15 11.13 -20.58 3.37
CA THR A 15 10.06 -21.57 3.30
C THR A 15 8.83 -21.00 4.01
N PRO A 16 7.65 -20.93 3.38
CA PRO A 16 7.31 -21.33 2.00
C PRO A 16 7.99 -20.44 0.94
N ALA A 17 7.89 -20.85 -0.34
CA ALA A 17 8.58 -20.28 -1.50
C ALA A 17 8.77 -18.74 -1.46
N PRO A 18 9.90 -18.23 -1.99
CA PRO A 18 10.32 -16.85 -1.79
C PRO A 18 9.26 -15.83 -2.23
N ILE A 19 8.95 -14.91 -1.32
CA ILE A 19 8.06 -13.79 -1.60
C ILE A 19 8.72 -12.91 -2.66
N LEU A 20 7.97 -12.56 -3.70
CA LEU A 20 8.45 -11.65 -4.74
C LEU A 20 8.07 -10.22 -4.39
N GLU A 21 9.05 -9.31 -4.39
CA GLU A 21 8.80 -7.90 -4.14
C GLU A 21 8.04 -7.26 -5.32
N ALA A 22 6.99 -6.50 -4.99
CA ALA A 22 6.34 -5.56 -5.88
C ALA A 22 6.40 -4.15 -5.28
N SER A 23 7.17 -3.26 -5.90
CA SER A 23 7.38 -1.91 -5.36
C SER A 23 6.23 -0.97 -5.71
N CYS A 24 5.81 -0.16 -4.73
CA CYS A 24 4.74 0.83 -4.90
C CYS A 24 5.23 2.05 -5.69
N TRP A 25 4.64 2.30 -6.87
CA TRP A 25 4.97 3.45 -7.71
C TRP A 25 4.62 4.78 -7.06
N ALA A 26 3.60 4.83 -6.19
CA ALA A 26 3.27 6.06 -5.47
C ALA A 26 4.43 6.48 -4.53
N HIS A 27 5.14 5.52 -3.94
CA HIS A 27 6.33 5.81 -3.14
C HIS A 27 7.52 6.26 -4.00
N GLY A 28 7.75 5.61 -5.14
CA GLY A 28 8.76 6.05 -6.11
C GLY A 28 8.50 7.49 -6.60
N ARG A 29 7.26 7.75 -7.05
CA ARG A 29 6.76 9.06 -7.48
C ARG A 29 6.93 10.13 -6.42
N ARG A 30 6.64 9.85 -5.14
CA ARG A 30 6.75 10.83 -4.06
C ARG A 30 8.14 11.46 -3.98
N LYS A 31 9.20 10.65 -4.15
CA LYS A 31 10.59 11.13 -4.07
C LYS A 31 10.93 12.13 -5.17
N VAL A 32 10.38 11.96 -6.37
CA VAL A 32 10.56 12.91 -7.48
C VAL A 32 9.59 14.09 -7.36
N PHE A 33 8.37 13.86 -6.88
CA PHE A 33 7.37 14.92 -6.65
C PHE A 33 7.84 15.96 -5.64
N GLU A 34 8.46 15.55 -4.52
CA GLU A 34 9.05 16.47 -3.54
C GLU A 34 10.15 17.38 -4.13
N LEU A 35 10.69 17.04 -5.30
CA LEU A 35 11.69 17.82 -6.04
C LEU A 35 11.07 18.63 -7.20
N ALA A 36 9.76 18.50 -7.43
CA ALA A 36 8.98 19.25 -8.40
C ALA A 36 7.98 20.23 -7.73
N ASP A 37 7.73 20.05 -6.43
CA ASP A 37 6.72 20.78 -5.66
C ASP A 37 7.17 22.22 -5.33
N VAL A 38 6.85 23.13 -6.25
CA VAL A 38 7.12 24.58 -6.14
C VAL A 38 6.39 25.19 -4.96
N GLU A 39 5.14 24.80 -4.72
CA GLU A 39 4.29 25.40 -3.70
C GLU A 39 4.84 25.10 -2.31
N THR A 40 5.12 23.83 -2.01
CA THR A 40 5.70 23.45 -0.71
C THR A 40 7.08 24.07 -0.52
N ALA A 41 7.89 24.16 -1.56
CA ALA A 41 9.19 24.82 -1.50
C ALA A 41 9.05 26.33 -1.17
N ALA A 42 8.10 27.02 -1.81
CA ALA A 42 7.81 28.43 -1.55
C ALA A 42 7.29 28.66 -0.13
N LEU A 43 6.35 27.83 0.35
CA LEU A 43 5.81 27.91 1.70
C LEU A 43 6.88 27.68 2.77
N LYS A 44 7.78 26.71 2.58
CA LYS A 44 8.91 26.48 3.49
C LYS A 44 9.86 27.66 3.53
N LYS A 45 10.20 28.21 2.36
CA LYS A 45 11.03 29.40 2.26
C LYS A 45 10.39 30.60 2.97
N ALA A 46 9.08 30.80 2.82
CA ALA A 46 8.33 31.85 3.52
C ALA A 46 8.33 31.66 5.05
N ARG A 47 8.38 30.41 5.53
CA ARG A 47 8.51 30.06 6.96
C ARG A 47 9.96 30.09 7.49
N GLY A 48 10.95 30.47 6.66
CA GLY A 48 12.36 30.43 7.03
C GLY A 48 12.95 29.02 7.13
N GLU A 49 12.23 28.00 6.68
CA GLU A 49 12.69 26.61 6.65
C GLU A 49 13.54 26.33 5.41
N LYS A 50 14.46 25.36 5.52
CA LYS A 50 15.25 24.89 4.37
C LYS A 50 14.35 24.17 3.36
N ALA A 51 14.11 24.79 2.21
CA ALA A 51 13.41 24.19 1.08
C ALA A 51 14.35 23.29 0.27
N LYS A 52 13.80 22.21 -0.32
CA LYS A 52 14.53 21.42 -1.32
C LYS A 52 14.58 22.21 -2.63
N PRO A 53 15.63 22.07 -3.45
CA PRO A 53 15.65 22.63 -4.79
C PRO A 53 14.53 22.00 -5.64
N VAL A 54 13.95 22.82 -6.52
CA VAL A 54 12.98 22.36 -7.51
C VAL A 54 13.68 22.15 -8.84
N TYR A 55 13.47 21.01 -9.48
CA TYR A 55 14.10 20.65 -10.76
C TYR A 55 13.04 20.47 -11.85
N PRO A 56 13.17 21.12 -13.03
CA PRO A 56 12.28 20.88 -14.17
C PRO A 56 12.23 19.41 -14.60
N LEU A 57 13.38 18.72 -14.57
CA LEU A 57 13.47 17.28 -14.86
C LEU A 57 12.67 16.42 -13.86
N ALA A 58 12.46 16.88 -12.63
CA ALA A 58 11.62 16.17 -11.67
C ALA A 58 10.13 16.28 -12.04
N LEU A 59 9.69 17.41 -12.60
CA LEU A 59 8.33 17.58 -13.11
C LEU A 59 8.07 16.64 -14.30
N GLU A 60 9.02 16.53 -15.23
CA GLU A 60 8.93 15.57 -16.35
C GLU A 60 8.82 14.12 -15.84
N ALA A 61 9.63 13.74 -14.83
CA ALA A 61 9.52 12.42 -14.21
C ALA A 61 8.12 12.17 -13.61
N VAL A 62 7.56 13.17 -12.92
CA VAL A 62 6.20 13.08 -12.35
C VAL A 62 5.17 12.88 -13.45
N GLN A 63 5.23 13.65 -14.54
CA GLN A 63 4.30 13.54 -15.67
C GLN A 63 4.35 12.17 -16.34
N ARG A 64 5.56 11.63 -16.57
CA ARG A 64 5.74 10.28 -17.14
C ARG A 64 5.15 9.19 -16.23
N ILE A 65 5.34 9.31 -14.92
CA ILE A 65 4.73 8.38 -13.96
C ILE A 65 3.21 8.57 -13.88
N ASP A 66 2.71 9.80 -13.98
CA ASP A 66 1.27 10.11 -13.93
C ASP A 66 0.51 9.51 -15.12
N ALA A 67 1.15 9.37 -16.28
CA ALA A 67 0.59 8.64 -17.42
C ALA A 67 0.30 7.17 -17.08
N LEU A 68 1.16 6.51 -16.29
CA LEU A 68 0.91 5.15 -15.81
C LEU A 68 -0.29 5.10 -14.86
N PHE A 69 -0.39 6.07 -13.95
CA PHE A 69 -1.55 6.18 -13.05
C PHE A 69 -2.84 6.54 -13.79
N ALA A 70 -2.78 7.20 -14.94
CA ALA A 70 -3.94 7.44 -15.79
C ALA A 70 -4.47 6.13 -16.38
N ILE A 71 -3.58 5.31 -16.94
CA ILE A 71 -3.94 3.98 -17.44
C ILE A 71 -4.53 3.13 -16.31
N GLU A 72 -3.87 3.09 -15.14
CA GLU A 72 -4.35 2.27 -14.03
C GLU A 72 -5.75 2.65 -13.55
N ARG A 73 -6.12 3.95 -13.59
CA ARG A 73 -7.47 4.42 -13.23
C ARG A 73 -8.55 3.87 -14.16
N GLU A 74 -8.25 3.70 -15.44
CA GLU A 74 -9.20 3.17 -16.43
C GLU A 74 -9.43 1.66 -16.29
N ILE A 75 -8.48 0.93 -15.69
CA ILE A 75 -8.51 -0.53 -15.59
C ILE A 75 -8.87 -1.03 -14.18
N VAL A 76 -9.15 -0.13 -13.23
CA VAL A 76 -9.67 -0.50 -11.90
C VAL A 76 -10.98 -1.26 -12.06
N GLY A 77 -11.13 -2.34 -11.31
CA GLY A 77 -12.34 -3.19 -11.34
C GLY A 77 -12.36 -4.23 -12.46
N ARG A 78 -11.40 -4.19 -13.40
CA ARG A 78 -11.22 -5.22 -14.44
C ARG A 78 -10.57 -6.47 -13.87
N SER A 79 -10.75 -7.60 -14.56
CA SER A 79 -10.11 -8.86 -14.18
C SER A 79 -8.59 -8.78 -14.29
N PRO A 80 -7.83 -9.62 -13.55
CA PRO A 80 -6.37 -9.67 -13.69
C PRO A 80 -5.89 -9.88 -15.13
N ALA A 81 -6.59 -10.70 -15.92
CA ALA A 81 -6.22 -10.97 -17.31
C ALA A 81 -6.37 -9.72 -18.20
N GLU A 82 -7.50 -9.01 -18.10
CA GLU A 82 -7.73 -7.76 -18.85
C GLU A 82 -6.73 -6.68 -18.46
N ARG A 83 -6.44 -6.55 -17.15
CA ARG A 83 -5.44 -5.60 -16.64
C ARG A 83 -4.06 -5.89 -17.25
N LEU A 84 -3.65 -7.16 -17.26
CA LEU A 84 -2.37 -7.58 -17.81
C LEU A 84 -2.28 -7.27 -19.32
N ALA A 85 -3.32 -7.62 -20.09
CA ALA A 85 -3.36 -7.34 -21.52
C ALA A 85 -3.23 -5.84 -21.83
N MET A 86 -3.99 -4.98 -21.13
CA MET A 86 -3.91 -3.54 -21.31
C MET A 86 -2.56 -2.97 -20.89
N ARG A 87 -1.95 -3.47 -19.82
CA ARG A 87 -0.61 -3.06 -19.38
C ARG A 87 0.46 -3.38 -20.40
N GLN A 88 0.40 -4.56 -21.03
CA GLN A 88 1.34 -4.94 -22.09
C GLN A 88 1.27 -3.97 -23.27
N VAL A 89 0.05 -3.58 -23.68
CA VAL A 89 -0.14 -2.67 -24.82
C VAL A 89 0.19 -1.20 -24.48
N ARG A 90 -0.22 -0.73 -23.29
CA ARG A 90 -0.23 0.71 -22.96
C ARG A 90 0.82 1.11 -21.94
N SER A 91 1.07 0.29 -20.92
CA SER A 91 1.97 0.63 -19.81
C SER A 91 3.41 0.22 -20.09
N ALA A 92 3.64 -0.96 -20.68
CA ALA A 92 4.98 -1.49 -20.91
C ALA A 92 5.86 -0.55 -21.76
N PRO A 93 5.38 0.02 -22.88
CA PRO A 93 6.18 0.97 -23.67
C PRO A 93 6.55 2.24 -22.88
N LEU A 94 5.61 2.77 -22.08
CA LEU A 94 5.86 3.95 -21.25
C LEU A 94 6.86 3.67 -20.12
N VAL A 95 6.83 2.46 -19.55
CA VAL A 95 7.78 2.03 -18.53
C VAL A 95 9.18 1.89 -19.12
N GLU A 96 9.32 1.28 -20.30
CA GLU A 96 10.61 1.14 -21.01
C GLU A 96 11.22 2.50 -21.40
N GLU A 97 10.39 3.40 -21.94
CA GLU A 97 10.80 4.77 -22.24
C GLU A 97 11.25 5.52 -20.98
N LEU A 98 10.49 5.38 -19.88
CA LEU A 98 10.83 5.99 -18.60
C LEU A 98 12.14 5.43 -18.02
N GLU A 99 12.39 4.12 -18.11
CA GLU A 99 13.66 3.52 -17.66
C GLU A 99 14.84 4.12 -18.42
N THR A 100 14.75 4.10 -19.74
CA THR A 100 15.79 4.60 -20.65
C THR A 100 16.08 6.06 -20.37
N TRP A 101 15.03 6.87 -20.26
CA TRP A 101 15.14 8.30 -19.96
C TRP A 101 15.75 8.55 -18.57
N MET A 102 15.35 7.79 -17.54
CA MET A 102 15.91 7.94 -16.19
C MET A 102 17.40 7.56 -16.14
N LEU A 103 17.81 6.51 -16.86
CA LEU A 103 19.22 6.12 -16.97
C LEU A 103 20.05 7.24 -17.61
N GLN A 104 19.64 7.69 -18.81
CA GLN A 104 20.32 8.76 -19.55
C GLN A 104 20.38 10.07 -18.76
N THR A 105 19.30 10.42 -18.06
CA THR A 105 19.24 11.64 -17.26
C THR A 105 20.11 11.54 -16.03
N ARG A 106 20.08 10.40 -15.32
CA ARG A 106 20.92 10.16 -14.14
C ARG A 106 22.40 10.27 -14.49
N ASP A 107 22.82 9.75 -15.64
CA ASP A 107 24.24 9.71 -16.04
C ASP A 107 24.80 11.10 -16.36
N LYS A 108 23.93 12.08 -16.63
CA LYS A 108 24.28 13.50 -16.82
C LYS A 108 24.33 14.29 -15.51
N LEU A 109 23.88 13.71 -14.40
CA LEU A 109 23.81 14.36 -13.09
C LEU A 109 24.95 13.89 -12.19
N SER A 110 25.42 14.77 -11.30
CA SER A 110 26.41 14.38 -10.29
C SER A 110 25.81 13.37 -9.30
N ARG A 111 26.65 12.47 -8.74
CA ARG A 111 26.21 11.45 -7.77
C ARG A 111 25.52 12.05 -6.53
N GLY A 112 25.89 13.27 -6.15
CA GLY A 112 25.31 13.98 -5.02
C GLY A 112 23.95 14.62 -5.29
N HIS A 113 23.54 14.71 -6.57
CA HIS A 113 22.31 15.37 -6.98
C HIS A 113 21.07 14.63 -6.48
N ASP A 114 20.12 15.34 -5.89
CA ASP A 114 18.95 14.72 -5.25
C ASP A 114 18.05 13.98 -6.24
N LEU A 115 17.89 14.51 -7.46
CA LEU A 115 17.18 13.79 -8.53
C LEU A 115 17.91 12.50 -8.95
N ALA A 116 19.25 12.50 -9.01
CA ALA A 116 20.02 11.30 -9.34
C ALA A 116 19.85 10.23 -8.26
N LYS A 117 19.78 10.62 -6.98
CA LYS A 117 19.46 9.71 -5.87
C LYS A 117 18.04 9.14 -5.99
N ALA A 118 17.06 9.97 -6.37
CA ALA A 118 15.68 9.53 -6.57
C ALA A 118 15.55 8.51 -7.72
N PHE A 119 16.20 8.76 -8.87
CA PHE A 119 16.23 7.81 -9.98
C PHE A 119 16.99 6.53 -9.60
N SER A 120 18.14 6.64 -8.96
CA SER A 120 18.89 5.48 -8.48
C SER A 120 18.09 4.61 -7.51
N TYR A 121 17.24 5.21 -6.67
CA TYR A 121 16.33 4.48 -5.80
C TYR A 121 15.37 3.58 -6.59
N MET A 122 14.77 4.08 -7.67
CA MET A 122 13.85 3.30 -8.50
C MET A 122 14.60 2.28 -9.36
N LEU A 123 15.64 2.72 -10.09
CA LEU A 123 16.42 1.90 -11.02
C LEU A 123 17.09 0.69 -10.33
N ARG A 124 17.60 0.84 -9.10
CA ARG A 124 18.17 -0.29 -8.34
C ARG A 124 17.15 -1.41 -8.04
N ARG A 125 15.86 -1.07 -8.06
CA ARG A 125 14.73 -1.98 -7.79
C ARG A 125 13.81 -2.08 -9.01
N TRP A 126 14.34 -1.83 -10.21
CA TRP A 126 13.49 -1.82 -11.39
C TRP A 126 12.67 -3.11 -11.56
N PRO A 127 13.23 -4.32 -11.34
CA PRO A 127 12.45 -5.56 -11.46
C PRO A 127 11.23 -5.65 -10.54
N SER A 128 11.25 -5.04 -9.35
CA SER A 128 10.11 -5.02 -8.43
C SER A 128 9.12 -3.92 -8.79
N PHE A 129 9.57 -2.78 -9.34
CA PHE A 129 8.68 -1.76 -9.90
C PHE A 129 7.96 -2.26 -11.15
N THR A 130 8.58 -3.11 -11.99
CA THR A 130 7.98 -3.60 -13.24
C THR A 130 7.17 -4.89 -13.10
N ARG A 131 7.12 -5.50 -11.90
CA ARG A 131 6.39 -6.77 -11.67
C ARG A 131 4.92 -6.72 -12.07
N PHE A 132 4.27 -5.57 -11.92
CA PHE A 132 2.86 -5.37 -12.30
C PHE A 132 2.60 -5.57 -13.81
N LEU A 133 3.64 -5.43 -14.64
CA LEU A 133 3.55 -5.69 -16.07
C LEU A 133 3.45 -7.17 -16.40
N SER A 134 3.93 -8.08 -15.52
CA SER A 134 3.85 -9.53 -15.74
C SER A 134 2.77 -10.23 -14.90
N ASP A 135 2.15 -9.52 -13.95
CA ASP A 135 1.07 -10.06 -13.12
C ASP A 135 -0.05 -9.02 -12.92
N GLY A 136 -1.21 -9.29 -13.52
CA GLY A 136 -2.39 -8.42 -13.45
C GLY A 136 -3.05 -8.32 -12.07
N ARG A 137 -2.67 -9.17 -11.11
CA ARG A 137 -3.15 -9.09 -9.72
C ARG A 137 -2.44 -7.97 -8.95
N ILE A 138 -1.22 -7.62 -9.34
CA ILE A 138 -0.40 -6.62 -8.66
C ILE A 138 -0.95 -5.22 -8.96
N CYS A 139 -1.25 -4.46 -7.92
CA CYS A 139 -1.63 -3.06 -8.03
C CYS A 139 -0.40 -2.16 -8.16
N LEU A 140 -0.50 -1.11 -8.98
CA LEU A 140 0.59 -0.14 -9.18
C LEU A 140 0.95 0.62 -7.88
N SER A 141 -0.02 0.79 -6.98
CA SER A 141 0.18 1.36 -5.65
C SER A 141 -0.40 0.49 -4.54
N ASN A 142 0.20 0.59 -3.35
CA ASN A 142 -0.24 -0.07 -2.14
C ASN A 142 -1.06 0.84 -1.20
N ASN A 143 -1.46 2.03 -1.68
CA ASN A 143 -2.09 3.06 -0.85
C ASN A 143 -3.39 2.58 -0.18
N ALA A 144 -4.11 1.64 -0.81
CA ALA A 144 -5.30 1.04 -0.21
C ALA A 144 -4.95 0.21 1.05
N ALA A 145 -3.96 -0.69 0.95
CA ALA A 145 -3.55 -1.50 2.10
C ALA A 145 -2.88 -0.64 3.18
N GLU A 146 -2.06 0.35 2.80
CA GLU A 146 -1.44 1.27 3.76
C GLU A 146 -2.50 2.07 4.54
N ARG A 147 -3.57 2.52 3.89
CA ARG A 147 -4.70 3.17 4.57
C ARG A 147 -5.42 2.21 5.51
N ALA A 148 -5.65 0.96 5.10
CA ALA A 148 -6.28 -0.06 5.94
C ALA A 148 -5.44 -0.37 7.19
N LEU A 149 -4.11 -0.43 7.05
CA LEU A 149 -3.17 -0.69 8.15
C LEU A 149 -2.86 0.53 9.02
N ARG A 150 -3.32 1.73 8.63
CA ARG A 150 -3.06 2.97 9.36
C ARG A 150 -3.51 2.89 10.82
N GLY A 151 -4.63 2.23 11.09
CA GLY A 151 -5.12 2.02 12.46
C GLY A 151 -4.11 1.29 13.34
N VAL A 152 -3.51 0.21 12.82
CA VAL A 152 -2.46 -0.56 13.52
C VAL A 152 -1.20 0.29 13.69
N ALA A 153 -0.80 1.03 12.65
CA ALA A 153 0.39 1.85 12.68
C ALA A 153 0.32 3.03 13.65
N LEU A 154 -0.86 3.63 13.84
CA LEU A 154 -1.11 4.64 14.87
C LEU A 154 -1.22 3.98 16.25
N GLY A 155 -1.98 2.88 16.32
CA GLY A 155 -2.24 2.15 17.55
C GLY A 155 -1.00 1.61 18.23
N ARG A 156 0.03 1.14 17.49
CA ARG A 156 1.29 0.66 18.09
C ARG A 156 2.00 1.71 18.97
N LYS A 157 1.80 3.01 18.70
CA LYS A 157 2.35 4.09 19.54
C LYS A 157 1.49 4.35 20.79
N ALA A 158 0.21 3.97 20.75
CA ALA A 158 -0.74 4.15 21.85
C ALA A 158 -0.89 2.90 22.73
N TRP A 159 -0.66 1.71 22.18
CA TRP A 159 -0.87 0.41 22.83
C TRP A 159 0.46 -0.22 23.22
N LEU A 160 1.25 0.52 24.02
CA LEU A 160 2.58 0.07 24.47
C LEU A 160 2.53 -1.22 25.32
N PHE A 161 1.35 -1.63 25.79
CA PHE A 161 1.13 -2.90 26.49
C PHE A 161 1.16 -4.13 25.55
N CYS A 162 1.05 -3.93 24.23
CA CYS A 162 1.26 -4.97 23.23
C CYS A 162 2.77 -5.14 22.94
N GLY A 163 3.56 -5.46 23.97
CA GLY A 163 5.02 -5.55 23.92
C GLY A 163 5.59 -6.96 23.78
N SER A 164 4.75 -7.98 23.58
CA SER A 164 5.17 -9.38 23.41
C SER A 164 4.57 -10.01 22.16
N ASP A 165 5.20 -11.04 21.63
CA ASP A 165 4.71 -11.80 20.47
C ASP A 165 3.29 -12.34 20.70
N ARG A 166 3.03 -12.84 21.91
CA ARG A 166 1.69 -13.31 22.30
C ARG A 166 0.66 -12.17 22.30
N GLY A 167 1.06 -10.98 22.74
CA GLY A 167 0.24 -9.77 22.66
C GLY A 167 -0.04 -9.37 21.21
N GLY A 168 0.97 -9.45 20.34
CA GLY A 168 0.86 -9.23 18.91
C GLY A 168 -0.10 -10.19 18.22
N GLN A 169 -0.01 -11.49 18.51
CA GLN A 169 -0.95 -12.50 18.00
C GLN A 169 -2.39 -12.19 18.42
N ARG A 170 -2.64 -11.85 19.68
CA ARG A 170 -4.00 -11.48 20.16
C ARG A 170 -4.53 -10.25 19.44
N ALA A 171 -3.70 -9.21 19.29
CA ALA A 171 -4.06 -8.02 18.55
C ALA A 171 -4.41 -8.34 17.08
N ALA A 172 -3.62 -9.19 16.42
CA ALA A 172 -3.86 -9.63 15.06
C ALA A 172 -5.19 -10.39 14.89
N VAL A 173 -5.55 -11.25 15.85
CA VAL A 173 -6.87 -11.92 15.86
C VAL A 173 -7.99 -10.89 15.97
N LEU A 174 -7.91 -9.96 16.92
CA LEU A 174 -8.94 -8.92 17.10
C LEU A 174 -9.06 -8.01 15.87
N TYR A 175 -7.95 -7.57 15.27
CA TYR A 175 -7.99 -6.78 14.04
C TYR A 175 -8.63 -7.56 12.90
N SER A 176 -8.32 -8.86 12.75
CA SER A 176 -8.92 -9.69 11.72
C SER A 176 -10.45 -9.74 11.86
N LEU A 177 -10.96 -9.94 13.08
CA LEU A 177 -12.41 -9.96 13.34
C LEU A 177 -13.06 -8.59 13.06
N ILE A 178 -12.47 -7.51 13.58
CA ILE A 178 -12.99 -6.13 13.41
C ILE A 178 -12.99 -5.73 11.93
N VAL A 179 -11.90 -5.99 11.22
CA VAL A 179 -11.79 -5.63 9.80
C VAL A 179 -12.73 -6.48 8.95
N THR A 180 -12.92 -7.76 9.29
CA THR A 180 -13.90 -8.62 8.60
C THR A 180 -15.32 -8.06 8.76
N ALA A 181 -15.73 -7.62 9.96
CA ALA A 181 -17.02 -6.97 10.15
C ALA A 181 -17.15 -5.70 9.30
N LYS A 182 -16.14 -4.81 9.31
CA LYS A 182 -16.14 -3.59 8.49
C LYS A 182 -16.24 -3.87 7.00
N LEU A 183 -15.56 -4.91 6.50
CA LEU A 183 -15.59 -5.30 5.09
C LEU A 183 -16.95 -5.87 4.65
N ASN A 184 -17.80 -6.27 5.60
CA ASN A 184 -19.17 -6.72 5.36
C ASN A 184 -20.21 -5.66 5.75
N ASP A 185 -19.80 -4.39 5.87
CA ASP A 185 -20.66 -3.27 6.27
C ASP A 185 -21.39 -3.47 7.61
N VAL A 186 -20.78 -4.27 8.50
CA VAL A 186 -21.29 -4.56 9.85
C VAL A 186 -20.56 -3.70 10.88
N ASP A 187 -21.32 -3.06 11.79
CA ASP A 187 -20.75 -2.37 12.93
C ASP A 187 -20.00 -3.36 13.85
N PRO A 188 -18.66 -3.25 13.97
CA PRO A 188 -17.88 -4.26 14.69
C PRO A 188 -18.20 -4.33 16.17
N GLN A 189 -18.58 -3.21 16.79
CA GLN A 189 -18.90 -3.17 18.21
C GLN A 189 -20.20 -3.91 18.49
N ALA A 190 -21.26 -3.62 17.72
CA ALA A 190 -22.56 -4.27 17.85
C ALA A 190 -22.45 -5.79 17.59
N TRP A 191 -21.70 -6.17 16.55
CA TRP A 191 -21.49 -7.58 16.23
C TRP A 191 -20.69 -8.31 17.32
N LEU A 192 -19.56 -7.76 17.77
CA LEU A 192 -18.77 -8.38 18.83
C LEU A 192 -19.54 -8.48 20.15
N ALA A 193 -20.32 -7.44 20.51
CA ALA A 193 -21.13 -7.46 21.72
C ALA A 193 -22.19 -8.59 21.67
N ASP A 194 -22.93 -8.70 20.56
CA ASP A 194 -23.92 -9.78 20.36
C ASP A 194 -23.27 -11.16 20.38
N VAL A 195 -22.22 -11.37 19.59
CA VAL A 195 -21.54 -12.66 19.50
C VAL A 195 -20.97 -13.07 20.85
N LEU A 196 -20.24 -12.19 21.54
CA LEU A 196 -19.66 -12.52 22.85
C LEU A 196 -20.72 -12.79 23.91
N ALA A 197 -21.89 -12.15 23.83
CA ALA A 197 -22.98 -12.37 24.79
C ALA A 197 -23.62 -13.76 24.66
N ARG A 198 -23.71 -14.33 23.45
CA ARG A 198 -24.43 -15.60 23.21
C ARG A 198 -23.57 -16.78 22.77
N ILE A 199 -22.28 -16.58 22.43
CA ILE A 199 -21.41 -17.64 21.89
C ILE A 199 -21.29 -18.85 22.81
N ALA A 200 -21.33 -18.65 24.13
CA ALA A 200 -21.21 -19.73 25.11
C ALA A 200 -22.42 -20.70 25.09
N GLN A 201 -23.60 -20.22 24.69
CA GLN A 201 -24.82 -21.01 24.56
C GLN A 201 -25.16 -21.37 23.11
N HIS A 202 -24.39 -20.87 22.14
CA HIS A 202 -24.65 -21.11 20.72
C HIS A 202 -24.14 -22.50 20.28
N PRO A 203 -24.94 -23.30 19.54
CA PRO A 203 -24.49 -24.62 19.11
C PRO A 203 -23.25 -24.55 18.21
N VAL A 204 -22.23 -25.37 18.52
CA VAL A 204 -20.94 -25.38 17.81
C VAL A 204 -21.09 -25.63 16.31
N HIS A 205 -22.05 -26.46 15.90
CA HIS A 205 -22.31 -26.78 14.49
C HIS A 205 -23.03 -25.65 13.72
N ARG A 206 -23.36 -24.52 14.37
CA ARG A 206 -24.03 -23.35 13.78
C ARG A 206 -23.24 -22.06 13.96
N LEU A 207 -21.94 -22.14 14.25
CA LEU A 207 -21.08 -20.95 14.45
C LEU A 207 -21.01 -20.06 13.21
N ASP A 208 -21.27 -20.62 12.02
CA ASP A 208 -21.38 -19.88 10.77
C ASP A 208 -22.49 -18.81 10.80
N GLU A 209 -23.56 -19.03 11.57
CA GLU A 209 -24.61 -18.03 11.80
C GLU A 209 -24.11 -16.77 12.53
N LEU A 210 -22.99 -16.88 13.26
CA LEU A 210 -22.38 -15.77 14.00
C LEU A 210 -21.39 -14.97 13.15
N LEU A 211 -21.05 -15.44 11.94
CA LEU A 211 -20.08 -14.75 11.08
C LEU A 211 -20.66 -13.44 10.56
N PRO A 212 -19.84 -12.38 10.34
CA PRO A 212 -20.36 -11.05 10.02
C PRO A 212 -21.30 -11.00 8.82
N TRP A 213 -21.08 -11.80 7.78
CA TRP A 213 -21.91 -11.85 6.58
C TRP A 213 -23.25 -12.61 6.75
N ASN A 214 -23.36 -13.43 7.80
CA ASN A 214 -24.60 -14.12 8.18
C ASN A 214 -25.30 -13.44 9.36
N TRP A 215 -24.61 -12.51 10.02
CA TRP A 215 -25.09 -11.83 11.21
C TRP A 215 -26.27 -10.93 10.88
N LYS A 216 -27.42 -11.30 11.43
CA LYS A 216 -28.58 -10.43 11.49
C LYS A 216 -28.58 -9.83 12.88
N ARG A 217 -28.63 -8.50 12.97
CA ARG A 217 -28.86 -7.82 14.25
C ARG A 217 -30.10 -8.44 14.88
N GLY A 218 -29.93 -9.13 16.00
CA GLY A 218 -31.05 -9.70 16.75
C GLY A 218 -32.07 -8.59 16.96
N SER A 219 -33.32 -8.84 16.59
CA SER A 219 -34.43 -7.94 16.86
C SER A 219 -34.77 -7.99 18.35
N ASP A 220 -33.83 -7.58 19.20
CA ASP A 220 -34.12 -7.39 20.60
C ASP A 220 -34.71 -6.00 20.75
N LYS A 221 -36.04 -6.02 20.91
CA LYS A 221 -36.77 -4.99 21.64
C LYS A 221 -35.92 -4.64 22.86
N LEU A 222 -35.41 -3.42 22.91
CA LEU A 222 -35.03 -2.79 24.16
C LEU A 222 -36.26 -2.90 25.07
N ALA A 223 -36.24 -3.87 25.98
CA ALA A 223 -37.13 -3.86 27.11
C ALA A 223 -36.81 -2.57 27.88
N ALA A 224 -37.85 -1.75 28.04
CA ALA A 224 -37.84 -0.49 28.78
C ALA A 224 -37.39 -0.66 30.23
#